data_AF-A0A7W6EH58-F1
#
_entry.id   AF-A0A7W6EH58-F1
#
_cell.length_a   1.000
_cell.length_b   1.000
_cell.length_c   1.000
_cell.angle_alpha   90.00
_cell.angle_beta   90.00
_cell.angle_gamma   90.00
#
_symmetry.space_group_name_H-M   'P 1'
#
loop_
_entity.id
_entity.type
_entity.pdbx_description
1 polymer ?
#
loop_
_entity_poly.entity_id
_entity_poly.type
_entity_poly.pdbx_seq_one_letter_code
_entity_poly.pdbx_strand_id
1 'polypeptide(L)' 'MDQATLANAANVSRNTVVSFEKGQRTPNPNNLTAIRTALETAGVIFVDENGEGAGVRLRKRVE' A
#
# COMPACT_ATOMS: atom_id res chain seq x y z
N MET A 1 7.12 -2.08 -8.01
CA MET A 1 5.87 -2.86 -7.86
C MET A 1 4.81 -2.19 -8.71
N ASP A 2 4.27 -2.86 -9.71
CA ASP A 2 3.18 -2.34 -10.55
C ASP A 2 1.79 -2.71 -9.97
N GLN A 3 0.72 -2.19 -10.60
CA GLN A 3 -0.67 -2.41 -10.17
C GLN A 3 -1.09 -3.88 -10.12
N ALA A 4 -0.65 -4.71 -11.07
CA ALA A 4 -1.00 -6.13 -11.07
C ALA A 4 -0.27 -6.88 -9.94
N THR A 5 1.01 -6.56 -9.75
CA THR A 5 1.79 -7.11 -8.63
C THR A 5 1.18 -6.72 -7.27
N LEU A 6 0.74 -5.46 -7.10
CA LEU A 6 0.05 -5.03 -5.88
C LEU A 6 -1.31 -5.68 -5.68
N ALA A 7 -2.11 -5.78 -6.74
CA ALA A 7 -3.40 -6.44 -6.68
C ALA A 7 -3.28 -7.90 -6.22
N ASN A 8 -2.33 -8.64 -6.81
CA ASN A 8 -2.06 -10.03 -6.45
C ASN A 8 -1.57 -10.14 -4.99
N ALA A 9 -0.62 -9.30 -4.57
CA ALA A 9 -0.08 -9.34 -3.21
C ALA A 9 -1.12 -8.96 -2.14
N ALA A 10 -2.05 -8.06 -2.46
CA ALA A 10 -3.12 -7.62 -1.56
C ALA A 10 -4.41 -8.44 -1.69
N ASN A 11 -4.43 -9.49 -2.53
CA ASN A 11 -5.61 -10.32 -2.82
C ASN A 11 -6.85 -9.49 -3.21
N VAL A 12 -6.67 -8.50 -4.09
CA VAL A 12 -7.74 -7.68 -4.67
C VAL A 12 -7.66 -7.70 -6.19
N SER A 13 -8.72 -7.27 -6.88
CA SER A 13 -8.66 -7.15 -8.35
C SER A 13 -7.77 -5.98 -8.78
N ARG A 14 -7.10 -6.10 -9.93
CA ARG A 14 -6.33 -4.99 -10.51
C ARG A 14 -7.18 -3.72 -10.69
N ASN A 15 -8.42 -3.88 -11.13
CA ASN A 15 -9.32 -2.75 -11.34
C ASN A 15 -9.68 -2.05 -10.02
N THR A 16 -9.76 -2.80 -8.92
CA THR A 16 -9.93 -2.25 -7.57
C THR A 16 -8.79 -1.30 -7.21
N VAL A 17 -7.54 -1.72 -7.44
CA VAL A 17 -6.35 -0.86 -7.20
C VAL A 17 -6.41 0.39 -8.07
N VAL A 18 -6.68 0.25 -9.37
CA VAL A 18 -6.79 1.38 -10.32
C VAL A 18 -7.85 2.39 -9.88
N SER A 19 -9.02 1.93 -9.43
CA SER A 19 -10.08 2.82 -8.93
C SER A 19 -9.67 3.57 -7.67
N PHE A 20 -8.89 2.95 -6.78
CA PHE A 20 -8.38 3.62 -5.57
C PHE A 20 -7.31 4.66 -5.93
N GLU A 21 -6.36 4.34 -6.80
CA GLU A 21 -5.32 5.28 -7.25
C GLU A 21 -5.91 6.50 -7.99
N LYS A 22 -7.03 6.31 -8.70
CA LYS A 22 -7.78 7.39 -9.35
C LYS A 22 -8.70 8.17 -8.40
N GLY A 23 -8.78 7.80 -7.11
CA GLY A 23 -9.68 8.41 -6.14
C GLY A 23 -11.17 8.18 -6.40
N GLN A 24 -11.53 7.21 -7.26
CA GLN A 24 -12.92 6.92 -7.61
C GLN A 24 -13.66 6.18 -6.49
N ARG A 25 -12.91 5.48 -5.62
CA ARG A 25 -13.44 4.71 -4.50
C ARG A 25 -12.48 4.82 -3.32
N THR A 26 -13.03 4.75 -2.12
CA THR A 26 -12.24 4.59 -0.89
C THR A 26 -12.13 3.11 -0.55
N PRO A 27 -10.94 2.59 -0.19
CA PRO A 27 -10.80 1.21 0.27
C PRO A 27 -11.64 0.99 1.53
N ASN A 28 -12.35 -0.14 1.58
CA ASN A 28 -12.92 -0.61 2.85
C ASN A 28 -11.78 -1.04 3.80
N PRO A 29 -12.05 -1.24 5.10
CA PRO A 29 -11.01 -1.58 6.08
C PRO A 29 -10.18 -2.83 5.73
N ASN A 30 -10.82 -3.85 5.14
CA ASN A 30 -10.14 -5.09 4.73
C ASN A 30 -9.17 -4.84 3.57
N ASN A 31 -9.61 -4.13 2.53
CA ASN A 31 -8.78 -3.79 1.38
C ASN A 31 -7.65 -2.84 1.78
N LEU A 32 -7.92 -1.87 2.66
CA LEU A 32 -6.91 -0.96 3.18
C LEU A 32 -5.80 -1.73 3.91
N THR A 33 -6.19 -2.63 4.82
CA THR A 33 -5.26 -3.47 5.58
C THR A 33 -4.45 -4.38 4.66
N ALA A 34 -5.10 -5.01 3.68
CA ALA A 34 -4.42 -5.90 2.74
C ALA A 34 -3.41 -5.16 1.85
N ILE A 35 -3.78 -3.99 1.32
CA ILE A 35 -2.89 -3.13 0.52
C ILE A 35 -1.71 -2.63 1.36
N ARG A 36 -1.96 -2.17 2.60
CA ARG A 36 -0.91 -1.74 3.53
C ARG A 36 0.08 -2.87 3.80
N THR A 37 -0.43 -4.05 4.16
CA THR A 37 0.38 -5.25 4.44
C THR A 37 1.22 -5.68 3.25
N ALA A 38 0.65 -5.64 2.04
CA ALA A 38 1.36 -5.98 0.81
C ALA A 38 2.54 -5.03 0.55
N LEU A 39 2.33 -3.72 0.74
CA LEU A 39 3.39 -2.72 0.62
C LEU A 39 4.45 -2.89 1.70
N GLU A 40 4.05 -3.15 2.95
CA GLU A 40 4.98 -3.39 4.06
C GLU A 40 5.85 -4.63 3.85
N THR A 41 5.25 -5.69 3.30
CA THR A 41 5.95 -6.93 2.92
C THR A 41 6.93 -6.68 1.78
N ALA A 42 6.58 -5.83 0.81
CA ALA A 42 7.47 -5.39 -0.25
C ALA A 42 8.60 -4.44 0.24
N GLY A 43 8.62 -4.11 1.53
CA GLY A 43 9.67 -3.32 2.16
C GLY A 43 9.33 -1.85 2.37
N VAL A 44 8.09 -1.43 2.14
CA VAL A 44 7.62 -0.10 2.57
C VAL A 44 7.47 -0.07 4.10
N ILE A 45 7.69 1.07 4.71
CA ILE A 45 7.45 1.32 6.13
C ILE A 45 6.59 2.58 6.18
N PHE A 46 5.38 2.44 6.70
CA PHE A 46 4.52 3.57 7.03
C PHE A 46 4.99 4.14 8.37
N VAL A 47 5.19 5.46 8.41
CA VAL A 47 5.64 6.20 9.58
C VAL A 47 4.46 7.04 10.05
N ASP A 48 4.05 6.84 11.30
CA ASP A 48 3.01 7.65 11.93
C ASP A 48 3.45 9.12 12.04
N GLU A 49 2.46 10.00 12.16
CA GLU A 49 2.71 11.43 12.31
C GLU A 49 3.50 11.73 13.59
N ASN A 50 4.64 12.41 13.43
CA ASN A 50 5.54 12.79 14.54
C ASN A 50 5.72 14.31 14.66
N GLY A 51 4.75 15.09 14.17
CA GLY A 51 4.77 16.56 14.16
C GLY A 51 4.99 17.19 12.79
N GLU A 52 5.57 16.46 11.82
CA GLU A 52 5.75 16.91 10.43
C GLU A 52 4.77 16.27 9.43
N GLY A 53 3.79 15.51 9.95
CA GLY A 53 2.86 14.72 9.15
C GLY A 53 3.25 13.25 9.05
N ALA A 54 2.33 12.43 8.53
CA ALA A 54 2.59 11.02 8.23
C ALA A 54 3.58 10.85 7.06
N GLY A 55 4.32 9.76 7.04
CA GLY A 55 5.36 9.51 6.04
C GLY A 55 5.47 8.06 5.58
N VAL A 56 6.29 7.85 4.53
CA VAL A 56 6.65 6.52 4.03
C VAL A 56 8.15 6.45 3.77
N ARG A 57 8.77 5.31 4.09
CA ARG A 57 10.18 5.02 3.76
C ARG A 57 10.36 3.60 3.28
N LEU A 58 11.48 3.29 2.64
CA LEU A 58 11.85 1.93 2.27
C LEU A 58 12.76 1.31 3.35
N ARG A 59 12.59 0.02 3.61
CA ARG A 59 13.48 -0.76 4.48
C ARG A 59 14.89 -0.74 3.90
N LYS A 60 15.88 -0.58 4.78
CA LYS A 60 17.28 -0.67 4.40
C LYS A 60 17.54 -2.06 3.79
N ARG A 61 18.19 -2.10 2.62
CA ARG A 61 18.73 -3.37 2.11
C ARG A 61 19.89 -3.77 3.04
N VAL A 62 19.80 -4.97 3.61
CA VAL A 62 20.94 -5.59 4.26
C VAL A 62 21.72 -6.26 3.14
N GLU A 63 22.94 -5.79 2.91
CA GLU A 63 23.92 -6.45 2.02
C GLU A 63 24.45 -7.73 2.67
#